data_AF-A0A556W022-F1
#
_entry.id   AF-A0A556W022-F1
#
_cell.length_a   1.000
_cell.length_b   1.000
_cell.length_c   1.000
_cell.angle_alpha   90.00
_cell.angle_beta   90.00
_cell.angle_gamma   90.00
#
_symmetry.space_group_name_H-M   'P 1'
#
loop_
_entity.id
_entity.type
_entity.pdbx_description
1 polymer ?
#
loop_
_entity_poly.entity_id
_entity_poly.type
_entity_poly.pdbx_seq_one_letter_code
_entity_poly.pdbx_strand_id
1 'polypeptide(L)'
;MPAFLRHYFLPHHEISGHARDAEPEGVSSAWRSSVMRDMAWLLNAPDLVTLADIPGRPSLATLGFQSPGEIDAWLHRQQQALHRLPLHELRHARMGHYHERLWHYLLDHAPGTRLLARNIRIFARRNTRGELDMLYRTCQDTAPIHLEVAIKFYLGLPDGPGPADSQSRWIGPGGFDSL
;
A
#
# COMPACT_ATOMS: atom_id res chain seq x y z
N MET A 1 -23.69 -10.13 -2.50
CA MET A 1 -23.37 -8.95 -3.31
C MET A 1 -21.95 -8.55 -2.96
N PRO A 2 -20.91 -8.89 -3.74
CA PRO A 2 -19.56 -8.44 -3.40
C PRO A 2 -19.46 -6.96 -3.78
N ALA A 3 -19.16 -6.12 -2.78
CA ALA A 3 -18.88 -4.71 -3.00
C ALA A 3 -17.52 -4.60 -3.71
N PHE A 4 -17.54 -4.27 -4.98
CA PHE A 4 -16.35 -3.81 -5.70
C PHE A 4 -16.18 -2.34 -5.37
N LEU A 5 -15.20 -1.97 -4.55
CA LEU A 5 -14.87 -0.56 -4.36
C LEU A 5 -13.41 -0.23 -4.70
N ARG A 6 -13.32 0.89 -5.41
CA ARG A 6 -12.34 1.28 -6.41
C ARG A 6 -11.71 2.57 -5.88
N HIS A 7 -10.38 2.60 -5.73
CA HIS A 7 -9.70 3.66 -4.98
C HIS A 7 -9.52 4.95 -5.80
N TYR A 8 -9.89 6.08 -5.19
CA TYR A 8 -9.63 7.42 -5.71
C TYR A 8 -8.38 8.00 -5.05
N PHE A 9 -7.41 8.41 -5.85
CA PHE A 9 -6.38 9.37 -5.43
C PHE A 9 -6.79 10.73 -6.02
N LEU A 10 -7.09 11.72 -5.18
CA LEU A 10 -7.34 13.09 -5.65
C LEU A 10 -5.98 13.75 -5.96
N PRO A 11 -5.63 14.03 -7.23
CA PRO A 11 -4.45 14.85 -7.52
C PRO A 11 -4.69 16.27 -7.00
N HIS A 12 -3.73 16.81 -6.24
CA HIS A 12 -3.71 18.21 -5.84
C HIS A 12 -3.28 19.08 -7.04
N HIS A 13 -4.19 19.32 -7.99
CA HIS A 13 -4.10 20.48 -8.86
C HIS A 13 -5.50 21.11 -8.97
N GLU A 14 -5.55 22.43 -8.80
CA GLU A 14 -6.75 23.25 -8.81
C GLU A 14 -7.57 23.02 -10.09
N ILE A 15 -8.63 22.23 -9.97
CA ILE A 15 -9.77 22.31 -10.87
C ILE A 15 -10.90 22.90 -10.05
N SER A 16 -11.30 24.11 -10.45
CA SER A 16 -12.37 24.87 -9.82
C SER A 16 -13.66 24.04 -9.73
N GLY A 17 -14.14 23.84 -8.50
CA GLY A 17 -15.58 23.74 -8.22
C GLY A 17 -16.22 22.36 -8.07
N HIS A 18 -15.50 21.23 -8.07
CA HIS A 18 -16.12 19.92 -7.83
C HIS A 18 -15.41 19.12 -6.72
N ALA A 19 -16.16 18.89 -5.63
CA ALA A 19 -15.96 17.96 -4.51
C ALA A 19 -14.55 17.85 -3.89
N ARG A 20 -14.31 18.66 -2.84
CA ARG A 20 -13.16 18.53 -1.93
C ARG A 20 -13.30 17.38 -0.90
N ASP A 21 -14.35 16.57 -1.01
CA ASP A 21 -14.79 15.64 0.05
C ASP A 21 -14.78 14.17 -0.37
N ALA A 22 -13.82 13.73 -1.20
CA ALA A 22 -13.61 12.30 -1.38
C ALA A 22 -12.73 11.78 -0.23
N GLU A 23 -13.36 11.27 0.84
CA GLU A 23 -12.63 10.45 1.82
C GLU A 23 -12.13 9.18 1.11
N PRO A 24 -10.81 8.86 1.18
CA PRO A 24 -10.36 7.55 0.75
C PRO A 24 -11.05 6.50 1.62
N GLU A 25 -11.73 5.54 1.00
CA GLU A 25 -12.49 4.53 1.73
C GLU A 25 -11.61 3.81 2.76
N GLY A 26 -12.10 3.70 3.99
CA GLY A 26 -11.37 3.09 5.10
C GLY A 26 -10.28 3.98 5.72
N VAL A 27 -10.12 5.23 5.29
CA VAL A 27 -9.17 6.19 5.87
C VAL A 27 -9.90 7.42 6.38
N SER A 28 -9.95 7.58 7.70
CA SER A 28 -10.62 8.72 8.33
C SER A 28 -10.03 10.07 7.84
N SER A 29 -10.91 11.01 7.47
CA SER A 29 -10.54 12.42 7.23
C SER A 29 -9.91 13.13 8.43
N ALA A 30 -9.98 12.56 9.63
CA ALA A 30 -9.35 13.10 10.83
C ALA A 30 -7.81 13.17 10.71
N TRP A 31 -7.20 12.35 9.86
CA TRP A 31 -5.77 12.34 9.64
C TRP A 31 -5.33 13.50 8.73
N ARG A 32 -4.94 14.64 9.33
CA ARG A 32 -4.45 15.81 8.58
C ARG A 32 -3.08 15.60 7.92
N SER A 33 -2.26 14.71 8.48
CA SER A 33 -0.95 14.36 7.96
C SER A 33 -1.04 13.41 6.76
N SER A 34 -0.32 13.71 5.68
CA SER A 34 -0.30 12.87 4.48
C SER A 34 0.30 11.49 4.73
N VAL A 35 1.44 11.40 5.42
CA VAL A 35 2.06 10.10 5.76
C VAL A 35 1.15 9.23 6.64
N MET A 36 0.35 9.84 7.51
CA MET A 36 -0.63 9.12 8.32
C MET A 36 -1.75 8.55 7.45
N ARG A 37 -2.29 9.35 6.52
CA ARG A 37 -3.29 8.87 5.57
C ARG A 37 -2.76 7.74 4.70
N ASP A 38 -1.53 7.85 4.23
CA ASP A 38 -0.95 6.82 3.36
C ASP A 38 -0.65 5.52 4.12
N MET A 39 -0.25 5.60 5.40
CA MET A 39 -0.10 4.41 6.23
C MET A 39 -1.46 3.77 6.56
N ALA A 40 -2.46 4.58 6.87
CA ALA A 40 -3.83 4.09 7.06
C ALA A 40 -4.37 3.45 5.77
N TRP A 41 -4.11 4.07 4.61
CA TRP A 41 -4.44 3.51 3.31
C TRP A 41 -3.71 2.19 3.08
N LEU A 42 -2.41 2.12 3.38
CA LEU A 42 -1.63 0.90 3.21
C LEU A 42 -2.23 -0.29 3.97
N LEU A 43 -2.72 -0.06 5.19
CA LEU A 43 -3.35 -1.08 6.03
C LEU A 43 -4.72 -1.52 5.51
N ASN A 44 -5.51 -0.60 4.95
CA ASN A 44 -6.90 -0.85 4.58
C ASN A 44 -7.11 -1.18 3.09
N ALA A 45 -6.22 -0.76 2.20
CA ALA A 45 -6.40 -0.89 0.76
C ALA A 45 -6.45 -2.37 0.34
N PRO A 46 -7.50 -2.84 -0.34
CA PRO A 46 -7.59 -4.21 -0.81
C PRO A 46 -6.48 -4.53 -1.83
N ASP A 47 -6.18 -5.81 -1.98
CA ASP A 47 -5.28 -6.26 -3.05
C ASP A 47 -5.89 -5.93 -4.41
N LEU A 48 -5.08 -5.33 -5.28
CA LEU A 48 -5.48 -4.96 -6.63
C LEU A 48 -5.77 -6.20 -7.49
N VAL A 49 -4.99 -7.27 -7.30
CA VAL A 49 -5.11 -8.55 -7.99
C VAL A 49 -4.93 -9.67 -6.98
N THR A 50 -5.83 -10.65 -7.01
CA THR A 50 -5.69 -11.90 -6.26
C THR A 50 -5.21 -13.01 -7.19
N LEU A 51 -4.17 -13.72 -6.78
CA LEU A 51 -3.62 -14.86 -7.52
C LEU A 51 -3.90 -16.11 -6.69
N ALA A 52 -4.51 -17.13 -7.30
CA ALA A 52 -5.11 -18.27 -6.60
C ALA A 52 -4.16 -19.03 -5.65
N ASP A 53 -2.84 -18.99 -5.93
CA ASP A 53 -1.83 -19.74 -5.19
C ASP A 53 -0.79 -18.85 -4.47
N ILE A 54 -1.00 -17.53 -4.45
CA ILE A 54 -0.09 -16.59 -3.79
C ILE A 54 -0.87 -15.90 -2.66
N PRO A 55 -0.43 -16.02 -1.39
CA PRO A 55 -1.17 -15.52 -0.23
C PRO A 55 -1.37 -14.00 -0.18
N GLY A 56 -0.79 -13.25 -1.13
CA GLY A 56 -0.93 -11.80 -1.23
C GLY A 56 -0.17 -11.07 -0.14
N ARG A 57 -0.66 -9.87 0.22
CA ARG A 57 -0.08 -9.07 1.30
C ARG A 57 -0.39 -9.69 2.69
N PRO A 58 0.41 -9.38 3.73
CA PRO A 58 0.10 -9.82 5.09
C PRO A 58 -1.30 -9.35 5.52
N SER A 59 -2.09 -10.25 6.08
CA SER A 59 -3.40 -9.88 6.64
C SER A 59 -3.24 -8.95 7.84
N LEU A 60 -4.29 -8.20 8.19
CA LEU A 60 -4.31 -7.39 9.41
C LEU A 60 -4.02 -8.24 10.66
N ALA A 61 -4.57 -9.46 10.72
CA ALA A 61 -4.29 -10.40 11.81
C ALA A 61 -2.82 -10.83 11.86
N THR A 62 -2.18 -11.03 10.70
CA THR A 62 -0.74 -11.31 10.58
C THR A 62 0.09 -10.13 11.09
N LEU A 63 -0.34 -8.91 10.80
CA LEU A 63 0.27 -7.68 11.31
C LEU A 63 -0.02 -7.45 12.82
N GLY A 64 -0.90 -8.25 13.42
CA GLY A 64 -1.25 -8.18 14.84
C GLY A 64 -2.42 -7.24 15.16
N PHE A 65 -3.26 -6.91 14.17
CA PHE A 65 -4.48 -6.12 14.35
C PHE A 65 -5.72 -7.00 14.21
N GLN A 66 -6.62 -6.91 15.19
CA GLN A 66 -7.88 -7.67 15.25
C GLN A 66 -9.11 -6.78 15.05
N SER A 67 -8.95 -5.45 15.15
CA SER A 67 -10.04 -4.50 14.93
C SER A 67 -9.57 -3.18 14.33
N PRO A 68 -10.45 -2.42 13.66
CA PRO A 68 -10.14 -1.07 13.19
C PRO A 68 -9.66 -0.12 14.29
N GLY A 69 -10.22 -0.23 15.51
CA GLY A 69 -9.81 0.62 16.64
C GLY A 69 -8.36 0.39 17.09
N GLU A 70 -7.83 -0.83 16.92
CA GLU A 70 -6.42 -1.11 17.20
C GLU A 70 -5.49 -0.47 16.17
N ILE A 71 -5.92 -0.41 14.90
CA ILE A 71 -5.20 0.28 13.83
C ILE A 71 -5.11 1.77 14.15
N ASP A 72 -6.23 2.42 14.47
CA ASP A 72 -6.27 3.85 14.81
C ASP A 72 -5.40 4.16 16.04
N ALA A 73 -5.51 3.35 17.09
CA ALA A 73 -4.71 3.52 18.29
C ALA A 73 -3.21 3.34 18.01
N TRP A 74 -2.84 2.36 17.17
CA TRP A 74 -1.45 2.16 16.76
C TRP A 74 -0.95 3.33 15.92
N LEU A 75 -1.70 3.78 14.91
CA LEU A 75 -1.38 4.93 14.08
C LEU A 75 -1.14 6.18 14.94
N HIS A 76 -2.03 6.48 15.89
CA HIS A 76 -1.86 7.59 16.83
C HIS A 76 -0.52 7.50 17.59
N ARG A 77 -0.13 6.32 18.08
CA ARG A 77 1.16 6.12 18.75
C ARG A 77 2.35 6.29 17.81
N GLN A 78 2.23 5.88 16.55
CA GLN A 78 3.31 5.97 15.56
C GLN A 78 3.46 7.36 14.93
N GLN A 79 2.49 8.27 15.14
CA GLN A 79 2.43 9.56 14.45
C GLN A 79 3.77 10.31 14.44
N GLN A 80 4.39 10.51 15.60
CA GLN A 80 5.64 11.27 15.70
C GLN A 80 6.80 10.59 14.95
N ALA A 81 6.90 9.26 15.02
CA ALA A 81 7.94 8.50 14.35
C ALA A 81 7.75 8.49 12.82
N LEU A 82 6.52 8.30 12.35
CA LEU A 82 6.16 8.39 10.93
C LEU A 82 6.50 9.76 10.33
N HIS A 83 6.26 10.84 11.07
CA HIS A 83 6.61 12.20 10.65
C HIS A 83 8.12 12.46 10.51
N ARG A 84 8.96 11.66 11.20
CA ARG A 84 10.43 11.79 11.12
C ARG A 84 11.04 10.98 9.99
N LEU A 85 10.25 10.14 9.32
CA LEU A 85 10.77 9.35 8.20
C LEU A 85 11.12 10.29 7.03
N PRO A 86 12.28 10.09 6.37
CA PRO A 86 12.70 10.90 5.23
C PRO A 86 11.96 10.49 3.95
N LEU A 87 10.64 10.73 3.91
CA LEU A 87 9.77 10.28 2.83
C LEU A 87 9.40 11.37 1.83
N HIS A 88 9.66 12.63 2.16
CA HIS A 88 9.18 13.78 1.39
C HIS A 88 9.62 13.71 -0.07
N GLU A 89 10.91 13.49 -0.33
CA GLU A 89 11.46 13.45 -1.69
C GLU A 89 11.00 12.22 -2.48
N LEU A 90 10.81 11.08 -1.81
CA LEU A 90 10.38 9.84 -2.45
C LEU A 90 8.95 9.93 -2.97
N ARG A 91 8.07 10.63 -2.25
CA ARG A 91 6.66 10.78 -2.59
C ARG A 91 6.45 11.38 -3.99
N HIS A 92 7.30 12.30 -4.40
CA HIS A 92 7.12 13.04 -5.66
C HIS A 92 7.87 12.43 -6.83
N ALA A 93 9.07 11.90 -6.61
CA ALA A 93 9.93 11.44 -7.71
C ALA A 93 9.95 9.91 -7.87
N ARG A 94 9.66 9.15 -6.81
CA ARG A 94 9.89 7.70 -6.75
C ARG A 94 8.85 7.00 -5.90
N MET A 95 7.60 7.06 -6.32
CA MET A 95 6.46 6.57 -5.55
C MET A 95 6.56 5.08 -5.18
N GLY A 96 7.20 4.25 -6.01
CA GLY A 96 7.50 2.86 -5.66
C GLY A 96 8.34 2.75 -4.38
N HIS A 97 9.46 3.48 -4.30
CA HIS A 97 10.28 3.50 -3.09
C HIS A 97 9.59 4.15 -1.90
N TYR A 98 8.71 5.13 -2.12
CA TYR A 98 7.87 5.68 -1.06
C TYR A 98 6.99 4.57 -0.44
N HIS A 99 6.30 3.81 -1.29
CA HIS A 99 5.44 2.70 -0.88
C HIS A 99 6.23 1.59 -0.16
N GLU A 100 7.36 1.19 -0.72
CA GLU A 100 8.30 0.24 -0.12
C GLU A 100 8.78 0.72 1.26
N ARG A 101 9.09 2.00 1.42
CA ARG A 101 9.52 2.56 2.72
C ARG A 101 8.41 2.56 3.76
N LEU A 102 7.15 2.72 3.37
CA LEU A 102 6.02 2.54 4.29
C LEU A 102 5.91 1.09 4.75
N TRP A 103 6.01 0.13 3.83
CA TRP A 103 6.01 -1.29 4.18
C TRP A 103 7.17 -1.67 5.10
N HIS A 104 8.37 -1.14 4.86
CA HIS A 104 9.51 -1.33 5.75
C HIS A 104 9.17 -0.89 7.17
N TYR A 105 8.60 0.30 7.32
CA TYR A 105 8.20 0.80 8.63
C TYR A 105 7.13 -0.09 9.26
N LEU A 106 6.10 -0.43 8.48
CA LEU A 106 4.97 -1.21 8.95
C LEU A 106 5.42 -2.58 9.46
N LEU A 107 6.17 -3.36 8.67
CA LEU A 107 6.61 -4.71 9.08
C LEU A 107 7.55 -4.70 10.29
N ASP A 108 8.29 -3.61 10.50
CA ASP A 108 9.23 -3.44 11.61
C ASP A 108 8.52 -2.99 12.91
N HIS A 109 7.37 -2.31 12.81
CA HIS A 109 6.68 -1.69 13.95
C HIS A 109 5.27 -2.24 14.22
N ALA A 110 4.73 -3.08 13.34
CA ALA A 110 3.46 -3.75 13.54
C ALA A 110 3.58 -4.81 14.66
N PRO A 111 2.57 -4.97 15.53
CA PRO A 111 2.66 -5.87 16.69
C PRO A 111 2.94 -7.35 16.36
N GLY A 112 2.45 -7.82 15.22
CA GLY A 112 2.47 -9.23 14.82
C GLY A 112 3.68 -9.64 13.97
N THR A 113 4.54 -8.70 13.58
CA THR A 113 5.65 -8.97 12.67
C THR A 113 6.97 -8.35 13.13
N ARG A 114 8.05 -8.79 12.50
CA ARG A 114 9.36 -8.17 12.60
C ARG A 114 10.05 -8.18 11.24
N LEU A 115 10.54 -7.03 10.81
CA LEU A 115 11.40 -6.92 9.63
C LEU A 115 12.78 -7.53 9.94
N LEU A 116 13.25 -8.40 9.06
CA LEU A 116 14.55 -9.07 9.18
C LEU A 116 15.59 -8.41 8.29
N ALA A 117 15.21 -8.07 7.06
CA ALA A 117 16.07 -7.41 6.11
C ALA A 117 15.24 -6.72 5.00
N ARG A 118 15.91 -5.83 4.26
CA ARG A 118 15.34 -5.01 3.19
C ARG A 118 16.36 -4.81 2.08
N ASN A 119 15.89 -4.66 0.84
CA ASN A 119 16.71 -4.34 -0.33
C ASN A 119 17.91 -5.30 -0.50
N ILE A 120 17.66 -6.61 -0.36
CA ILE A 120 18.70 -7.62 -0.31
C ILE A 120 19.12 -7.98 -1.73
N ARG A 121 20.30 -7.54 -2.13
CA ARG A 121 20.87 -7.93 -3.42
C ARG A 121 21.26 -9.41 -3.42
N ILE A 122 20.72 -10.16 -4.36
CA ILE A 122 21.10 -11.56 -4.60
C ILE A 122 22.18 -11.58 -5.66
N PHE A 123 23.30 -12.23 -5.33
CA PHE A 123 24.41 -12.42 -6.26
C PHE A 123 24.50 -13.89 -6.69
N ALA A 124 24.86 -14.12 -7.94
CA ALA A 124 25.38 -15.42 -8.37
C ALA A 124 26.69 -15.21 -9.13
N ARG A 125 27.74 -15.88 -8.65
CA ARG A 125 29.13 -15.64 -9.08
C ARG A 125 29.53 -14.17 -8.84
N ARG A 126 29.65 -13.38 -9.91
CA ARG A 126 30.02 -11.94 -9.88
C ARG A 126 28.90 -11.01 -10.38
N ASN A 127 27.71 -11.55 -10.66
CA ASN A 127 26.60 -10.79 -11.21
C ASN A 127 25.44 -10.72 -10.21
N THR A 128 24.84 -9.54 -10.08
CA THR A 128 23.56 -9.37 -9.39
C THR A 128 22.48 -10.11 -10.20
N ARG A 129 21.75 -11.01 -9.53
CA ARG A 129 20.63 -11.77 -10.12
C ARG A 129 19.28 -11.13 -9.86
N GLY A 130 19.19 -10.33 -8.82
CA GLY A 130 17.98 -9.62 -8.44
C GLY A 130 18.17 -8.95 -7.09
N GLU A 131 17.07 -8.42 -6.58
CA GLU A 131 16.94 -7.84 -5.26
C GLU A 131 15.66 -8.39 -4.64
N LEU A 132 15.69 -8.63 -3.33
CA LEU A 132 14.49 -8.92 -2.55
C LEU A 132 14.09 -7.62 -1.84
N ASP A 133 12.84 -7.18 -2.01
CA ASP A 133 12.37 -5.96 -1.34
C ASP A 133 12.46 -6.16 0.19
N MET A 134 11.86 -7.23 0.73
CA MET A 134 11.73 -7.43 2.18
C MET A 134 11.76 -8.89 2.61
N LEU A 135 12.46 -9.16 3.71
CA LEU A 135 12.30 -10.38 4.50
C LEU A 135 11.72 -10.01 5.86
N TYR A 136 10.64 -10.65 6.28
CA TYR A 136 10.05 -10.48 7.61
C TYR A 136 9.72 -11.83 8.22
N ARG A 137 9.32 -11.85 9.49
CA ARG A 137 8.69 -13.03 10.11
C ARG A 137 7.50 -12.59 10.94
N THR A 138 6.59 -13.53 11.20
CA THR A 138 5.50 -13.30 12.16
C THR A 138 5.99 -13.57 13.57
N CYS A 139 5.26 -13.12 14.59
CA CYS A 139 5.55 -13.47 15.97
C CYS A 139 5.18 -14.93 16.30
N GLN A 140 4.32 -15.56 15.49
CA GLN A 140 3.88 -16.95 15.69
C GLN A 140 4.80 -17.98 15.01
N ASP A 141 5.55 -17.58 13.97
CA ASP A 141 6.43 -18.47 13.21
C ASP A 141 7.81 -17.84 13.02
N THR A 142 8.85 -18.66 13.16
CA THR A 142 10.24 -18.26 12.97
C THR A 142 10.68 -18.29 11.50
N ALA A 143 9.94 -18.96 10.62
CA ALA A 143 10.23 -19.03 9.19
C ALA A 143 10.19 -17.63 8.54
N PRO A 144 11.27 -17.20 7.85
CA PRO A 144 11.25 -15.95 7.11
C PRO A 144 10.28 -16.00 5.92
N ILE A 145 9.52 -14.92 5.75
CA ILE A 145 8.63 -14.68 4.62
C ILE A 145 9.26 -13.58 3.77
N HIS A 146 9.31 -13.84 2.47
CA HIS A 146 9.71 -12.87 1.46
C HIS A 146 8.48 -12.13 0.93
N LEU A 147 8.54 -10.80 0.94
CA LEU A 147 7.49 -9.93 0.41
C LEU A 147 8.09 -9.02 -0.66
N GLU A 148 7.55 -9.12 -1.88
CA GLU A 148 7.76 -8.15 -2.97
C GLU A 148 6.55 -7.23 -3.04
N VAL A 149 6.76 -5.94 -3.31
CA VAL A 149 5.67 -4.96 -3.34
C VAL A 149 5.67 -4.14 -4.63
N ALA A 150 4.48 -3.93 -5.17
CA ALA A 150 4.27 -3.06 -6.31
C ALA A 150 3.06 -2.17 -6.05
N ILE A 151 3.18 -0.90 -6.43
CA ILE A 151 2.07 0.05 -6.45
C ILE A 151 1.81 0.49 -7.89
N LYS A 152 0.53 0.43 -8.29
CA LYS A 152 0.06 0.89 -9.59
C LYS A 152 -1.24 1.69 -9.42
N PHE A 153 -1.40 2.71 -10.27
CA PHE A 153 -2.57 3.57 -10.29
C PHE A 153 -3.27 3.42 -11.63
N TYR A 154 -4.59 3.27 -11.59
CA TYR A 154 -5.43 3.20 -12.76
C TYR A 154 -6.56 4.22 -12.62
N LEU A 155 -6.97 4.81 -13.75
CA LEU A 155 -8.13 5.67 -13.85
C LEU A 155 -9.36 4.81 -14.14
N GLY A 156 -10.34 4.86 -13.25
CA GLY A 156 -11.60 4.16 -13.43
C GLY A 156 -12.55 4.97 -14.31
N LEU A 157 -12.97 4.40 -15.43
CA LEU A 157 -13.92 5.04 -16.32
C LEU A 157 -15.36 4.65 -15.96
N PRO A 158 -16.28 5.63 -15.76
CA PRO A 158 -17.69 5.34 -15.48
C PRO A 158 -18.37 4.65 -16.67
N ASP A 159 -17.95 5.00 -17.89
CA ASP A 159 -18.38 4.38 -19.15
C ASP A 159 -17.17 3.80 -19.88
N GLY A 160 -17.30 2.59 -20.43
CA GLY A 160 -16.20 1.89 -21.06
C GLY A 160 -16.55 0.47 -21.49
N PRO A 161 -15.59 -0.29 -22.04
CA PRO A 161 -15.82 -1.67 -22.48
C PRO A 161 -16.24 -2.57 -21.31
N GLY A 162 -17.09 -3.55 -21.59
CA GLY A 162 -17.57 -4.52 -20.60
C GLY A 162 -18.52 -3.93 -19.54
N PRO A 163 -18.95 -4.75 -18.56
CA PRO A 163 -19.80 -4.33 -17.43
C PRO A 163 -19.08 -3.37 -16.46
N ALA A 164 -19.84 -2.69 -15.61
CA ALA A 164 -19.33 -1.64 -14.70
C ALA A 164 -18.22 -2.09 -13.75
N ASP A 165 -18.18 -3.38 -13.42
CA ASP A 165 -17.17 -4.01 -12.56
C ASP A 165 -15.94 -4.51 -13.33
N SER A 166 -15.94 -4.44 -14.67
CA SER A 166 -14.86 -4.97 -15.51
C SER A 166 -13.51 -4.30 -15.25
N GLN A 167 -12.45 -5.12 -15.14
CA GLN A 167 -11.08 -4.62 -15.00
C GLN A 167 -10.62 -3.78 -16.21
N SER A 168 -11.14 -4.08 -17.41
CA SER A 168 -10.88 -3.31 -18.63
C SER A 168 -11.31 -1.84 -18.59
N ARG A 169 -12.14 -1.45 -17.61
CA ARG A 169 -12.51 -0.03 -17.36
C ARG A 169 -11.48 0.75 -16.54
N TRP A 170 -10.40 0.10 -16.11
CA TRP A 170 -9.31 0.71 -15.38
C TRP A 170 -8.13 0.93 -16.31
N ILE A 171 -7.88 2.18 -16.66
CA ILE A 171 -6.87 2.53 -17.66
C ILE A 171 -5.62 3.05 -16.95
N GLY A 172 -4.45 2.55 -17.32
CA GLY A 172 -3.18 3.04 -16.78
C GLY A 172 -2.90 4.49 -17.19
N PRO A 173 -1.97 5.19 -16.51
CA PRO A 173 -1.78 6.65 -16.67
C PRO A 173 -1.36 7.07 -18.09
N GLY A 174 -0.83 6.14 -18.88
CA GLY A 174 -0.46 6.37 -20.28
C GLY A 174 -1.53 5.97 -21.30
N GLY A 175 -2.63 5.33 -20.88
CA GLY A 175 -3.66 4.84 -21.80
C GLY A 175 -3.29 3.58 -22.58
N PHE A 176 -2.11 3.00 -22.34
CA PHE A 176 -1.57 1.87 -23.11
C PHE A 176 -1.84 0.50 -22.48
N ASP A 177 -2.24 0.48 -21.21
CA ASP A 177 -2.57 -0.72 -20.45
C ASP A 177 -3.89 -0.53 -19.69
N SER A 178 -4.55 -1.66 -19.41
CA SER A 178 -5.66 -1.74 -18.46
C SER A 178 -5.34 -2.76 -17.38
N LEU A 179 -6.09 -2.70 -16.26
CA LEU A 179 -6.02 -3.74 -15.24
C LEU A 179 -6.50 -5.10 -15.78
#